data_AF-A0AA43YB26-F1
#
_entry.id   AF-A0AA43YB26-F1
#
_cell.length_a   1.000
_cell.length_b   1.000
_cell.length_c   1.000
_cell.angle_alpha   90.00
_cell.angle_beta   90.00
_cell.angle_gamma   90.00
#
_symmetry.space_group_name_H-M   'P 1'
#
loop_
_entity.id
_entity.type
_entity.pdbx_description
1 polymer ?
#
loop_
_entity_poly.entity_id
_entity_poly.type
_entity_poly.pdbx_seq_one_letter_code
_entity_poly.pdbx_strand_id
1 'polypeptide(L)'
;MDNINNEILKFYMGTFEQNILEDKDNLDECLKKEYKYENNIEFINSLINNYILVQSEIMRDLKEINNRIKQIDEQKAKLRTSTYQFRKLEYCKRINLKEKEKIEEFFTNESIGHIKERVINREKWERAKSGVKKLFDIPYEYVNLKRFYEPTYDFSTDVKFRFLLFQTPSEIQNKIILKSNDKEKYYTDIDIAIKEEKVFQKIMYNIINHHLYIKRKELFETLYDLYNHEKFESFINLAVIQIEGLFYDFCLILNDEKEIENIDENIGTLSVKAEKIFENNKFLWLSAYPYFAYDAPIFRNKIAHNGLYNSSNNKNFANELILDLYFITELTRISNIFPYNILRVVIAIRAQIKTLEFTEDNYGIILEELFFSFGLMKSKDSNVIFDILKKKDDKKESLKFYQIPLNNDKCTNLYEECVRITKVIFEEKFWDIIINKLQDETKYKKEEPYDFVEFSKSISNNYINEFRNKEKLKQKCIEVNKELKRLKV
;
A
#
# COMPACT_ATOMS: atom_id res chain seq x y z
N MET A 1 12.69 34.25 36.10
CA MET A 1 12.40 33.36 34.95
C MET A 1 13.65 32.62 34.49
N ASP A 2 14.83 33.23 34.59
CA ASP A 2 16.10 32.65 34.12
C ASP A 2 16.53 31.36 34.83
N ASN A 3 16.15 31.15 36.09
CA ASN A 3 16.59 29.97 36.85
C ASN A 3 15.84 28.68 36.46
N ILE A 4 14.53 28.78 36.18
CA ILE A 4 13.70 27.63 35.76
C ILE A 4 14.09 27.21 34.34
N ASN A 5 14.29 28.18 33.44
CA ASN A 5 14.74 27.89 32.08
C ASN A 5 16.13 27.24 32.06
N ASN A 6 17.03 27.63 32.98
CA ASN A 6 18.36 27.03 33.10
C ASN A 6 18.34 25.60 33.67
N GLU A 7 17.45 25.28 34.62
CA GLU A 7 17.29 23.92 35.13
C GLU A 7 16.66 22.99 34.07
N ILE A 8 15.65 23.50 33.37
CA ILE A 8 14.99 22.81 32.25
C ILE A 8 15.99 22.55 31.12
N LEU A 9 16.80 23.55 30.74
CA LEU A 9 17.85 23.41 29.73
C LEU A 9 18.91 22.38 30.13
N LYS A 10 19.35 22.36 31.40
CA LYS A 10 20.31 21.36 31.89
C LYS A 10 19.75 19.93 31.86
N PHE A 11 18.51 19.75 32.31
CA PHE A 11 17.81 18.46 32.20
C PHE A 11 17.76 17.99 30.74
N TYR A 12 17.48 18.90 29.80
CA TYR A 12 17.47 18.58 28.37
C TYR A 12 18.84 18.24 27.82
N MET A 13 19.87 19.04 28.09
CA MET A 13 21.21 18.78 27.56
C MET A 13 21.81 17.48 28.09
N GLY A 14 21.49 17.10 29.33
CA GLY A 14 21.80 15.77 29.87
C GLY A 14 21.07 14.61 29.20
N THR A 15 19.89 14.88 28.63
CA THR A 15 19.12 13.90 27.85
C THR A 15 19.65 13.81 26.41
N PHE A 16 20.05 14.93 25.81
CA PHE A 16 20.51 15.00 24.42
C PHE A 16 21.90 14.36 24.22
N GLU A 17 22.80 14.54 25.18
CA GLU A 17 24.16 14.00 25.13
C GLU A 17 24.58 13.62 26.54
N GLN A 18 24.56 12.33 26.83
CA GLN A 18 24.90 11.76 28.15
C GLN A 18 26.27 12.22 28.69
N ASN A 19 27.14 12.80 27.85
CA ASN A 19 28.48 13.27 28.19
C ASN A 19 28.62 14.80 28.37
N ILE A 20 27.58 15.63 28.14
CA ILE A 20 27.69 17.10 28.22
C ILE A 20 27.63 17.63 29.67
N LEU A 21 27.01 16.89 30.61
CA LEU A 21 26.72 17.42 31.94
C LEU A 21 27.91 17.57 32.89
N GLU A 22 29.07 16.99 32.58
CA GLU A 22 30.26 17.11 33.43
C GLU A 22 30.95 18.49 33.30
N ASP A 23 30.75 19.21 32.18
CA ASP A 23 31.35 20.53 31.96
C ASP A 23 30.29 21.56 31.51
N LYS A 24 29.83 22.39 32.45
CA LYS A 24 28.93 23.53 32.17
C LYS A 24 29.51 24.51 31.15
N ASP A 25 30.83 24.59 31.03
CA ASP A 25 31.53 25.50 30.11
C ASP A 25 31.49 25.00 28.65
N ASN A 26 31.20 23.72 28.42
CA ASN A 26 31.21 23.09 27.08
C ASN A 26 29.84 23.17 26.38
N LEU A 27 28.78 23.50 27.13
CA LEU A 27 27.42 23.55 26.62
C LEU A 27 27.21 24.68 25.60
N ASP A 28 27.70 25.87 25.91
CA ASP A 28 27.52 27.07 25.08
C ASP A 28 28.34 26.98 23.78
N GLU A 29 29.50 26.33 23.84
CA GLU A 29 30.38 26.07 22.68
C GLU A 29 29.82 24.99 21.76
N CYS A 30 29.23 23.92 22.31
CA CYS A 30 28.53 22.88 21.54
C CYS A 30 27.31 23.46 20.80
N LEU A 31 26.49 24.26 21.48
CA LEU A 31 25.33 24.94 20.88
C LEU A 31 25.75 25.90 19.75
N LYS A 32 26.84 26.67 19.95
CA LYS A 32 27.44 27.54 18.93
C LYS A 32 27.94 26.76 17.72
N LYS A 33 28.65 25.65 17.95
CA LYS A 33 29.32 24.87 16.91
C LYS A 33 28.36 24.02 16.09
N GLU A 34 27.41 23.36 16.74
CA GLU A 34 26.51 22.39 16.10
C GLU A 34 25.24 23.06 15.55
N TYR A 35 24.75 24.13 16.18
CA TYR A 35 23.48 24.80 15.81
C TYR A 35 23.64 26.28 15.40
N LYS A 36 24.87 26.81 15.31
CA LYS A 36 25.15 28.23 15.00
C LYS A 36 24.40 29.21 15.93
N TYR A 37 24.26 28.81 17.18
CA TYR A 37 23.60 29.59 18.22
C TYR A 37 24.48 30.76 18.68
N GLU A 38 24.18 32.00 18.30
CA GLU A 38 24.75 33.19 18.97
C GLU A 38 23.67 33.89 19.80
N ASN A 39 23.66 33.67 21.11
CA ASN A 39 22.82 34.39 22.08
C ASN A 39 21.31 34.50 21.71
N ASN A 40 20.77 33.50 21.01
CA ASN A 40 19.43 33.58 20.45
C ASN A 40 18.39 32.97 21.40
N ILE A 41 17.89 33.75 22.35
CA ILE A 41 16.81 33.36 23.28
C ILE A 41 15.61 32.72 22.54
N GLU A 42 15.34 33.13 21.30
CA GLU A 42 14.27 32.58 20.46
C GLU A 42 14.54 31.11 20.07
N PHE A 43 15.79 30.76 19.78
CA PHE A 43 16.22 29.38 19.49
C PHE A 43 16.03 28.47 20.71
N ILE A 44 16.47 28.90 21.90
CA ILE A 44 16.31 28.12 23.14
C ILE A 44 14.82 27.88 23.42
N ASN A 45 13.99 28.92 23.30
CA ASN A 45 12.56 28.78 23.47
C ASN A 45 11.95 27.82 22.44
N SER A 46 12.40 27.86 21.18
CA SER A 46 11.97 26.93 20.14
C SER A 46 12.34 25.48 20.46
N LEU A 47 13.57 25.23 20.92
CA LEU A 47 14.04 23.90 21.32
C LEU A 47 13.22 23.32 22.48
N ILE A 48 13.03 24.11 23.54
CA ILE A 48 12.24 23.72 24.73
C ILE A 48 10.79 23.41 24.32
N ASN A 49 10.17 24.28 23.50
CA ASN A 49 8.79 24.09 23.06
C ASN A 49 8.63 22.83 22.19
N ASN A 50 9.56 22.58 21.26
CA ASN A 50 9.53 21.38 20.42
C ASN A 50 9.73 20.10 21.25
N TYR A 51 10.63 20.13 22.24
CA TYR A 51 10.83 19.00 23.14
C TYR A 51 9.56 18.70 23.93
N ILE A 52 9.01 19.69 24.66
CA ILE A 52 7.80 19.51 25.47
C ILE A 52 6.65 18.97 24.60
N LEU A 53 6.50 19.52 23.40
CA LEU A 53 5.44 19.12 22.48
C LEU A 53 5.61 17.67 22.03
N VAL A 54 6.78 17.29 21.48
CA VAL A 54 7.04 15.92 21.00
C VAL A 54 6.86 14.92 22.14
N GLN A 55 7.40 15.22 23.32
CA GLN A 55 7.25 14.36 24.49
C GLN A 55 5.80 14.21 24.95
N SER A 56 5.06 15.32 25.00
CA SER A 56 3.64 15.29 25.38
C SER A 56 2.80 14.49 24.39
N GLU A 57 3.11 14.55 23.09
CA GLU A 57 2.41 13.77 22.06
C GLU A 57 2.71 12.27 22.21
N ILE A 58 3.97 11.89 22.39
CA ILE A 58 4.36 10.49 22.67
C ILE A 58 3.64 9.97 23.91
N MET A 59 3.69 10.71 25.02
CA MET A 59 3.07 10.28 26.28
C MET A 59 1.54 10.15 26.14
N ARG A 60 0.89 11.06 25.42
CA ARG A 60 -0.55 10.98 25.14
C ARG A 60 -0.89 9.73 24.33
N ASP A 61 -0.12 9.45 23.29
CA ASP A 61 -0.38 8.35 22.38
C ASP A 61 -0.12 6.99 23.06
N LEU A 62 0.97 6.87 23.84
CA LEU A 62 1.22 5.70 24.69
C LEU A 62 0.13 5.49 25.73
N LYS A 63 -0.36 6.56 26.37
CA LYS A 63 -1.48 6.47 27.32
C LYS A 63 -2.76 5.97 26.63
N GLU A 64 -3.06 6.47 25.44
CA GLU A 64 -4.20 6.03 24.64
C GLU A 64 -4.10 4.53 24.32
N ILE A 65 -2.95 4.08 23.82
CA ILE A 65 -2.69 2.66 23.49
C ILE A 65 -2.80 1.77 24.74
N ASN A 66 -2.20 2.17 25.86
CA ASN A 66 -2.28 1.41 27.12
C ASN A 66 -3.72 1.27 27.62
N ASN A 67 -4.50 2.37 27.58
CA ASN A 67 -5.91 2.34 27.94
C ASN A 67 -6.70 1.39 27.03
N ARG A 68 -6.43 1.43 25.72
CA ARG A 68 -7.08 0.55 24.74
C ARG A 68 -6.75 -0.92 24.98
N ILE A 69 -5.48 -1.26 25.24
CA ILE A 69 -5.07 -2.63 25.56
C ILE A 69 -5.81 -3.13 26.81
N LYS A 70 -5.92 -2.30 27.85
CA LYS A 70 -6.68 -2.63 29.07
C LYS A 70 -8.15 -2.92 28.75
N GLN A 71 -8.80 -2.05 27.97
CA GLN A 71 -10.20 -2.26 27.56
C GLN A 71 -10.38 -3.53 26.72
N ILE A 72 -9.43 -3.85 25.85
CA ILE A 72 -9.43 -5.09 25.08
C ILE A 72 -9.37 -6.30 26.00
N ASP A 73 -8.49 -6.30 27.01
CA ASP A 73 -8.37 -7.41 27.96
C ASP A 73 -9.64 -7.60 28.80
N GLU A 74 -10.26 -6.50 29.25
CA GLU A 74 -11.55 -6.53 29.97
C GLU A 74 -12.69 -7.09 29.11
N GLN A 75 -12.71 -6.79 27.81
CA GLN A 75 -13.71 -7.34 26.87
C GLN A 75 -13.46 -8.82 26.58
N LYS A 76 -12.19 -9.20 26.36
CA LYS A 76 -11.81 -10.59 26.06
C LYS A 76 -12.14 -11.54 27.21
N ALA A 77 -11.97 -11.11 28.45
CA ALA A 77 -12.28 -11.91 29.64
C ALA A 77 -13.76 -12.37 29.69
N LYS A 78 -14.65 -11.69 28.96
CA LYS A 78 -16.10 -11.99 28.92
C LYS A 78 -16.49 -12.90 27.75
N LEU A 79 -15.55 -13.26 26.87
CA LEU A 79 -15.81 -13.96 25.62
C LEU A 79 -15.18 -15.36 25.60
N ARG A 80 -15.80 -16.28 24.85
CA ARG A 80 -15.22 -17.59 24.57
C ARG A 80 -14.12 -17.45 23.51
N THR A 81 -13.02 -18.17 23.69
CA THR A 81 -11.82 -18.12 22.82
C THR A 81 -12.09 -18.51 21.37
N SER A 82 -13.09 -19.36 21.12
CA SER A 82 -13.47 -19.81 19.78
C SER A 82 -14.23 -18.78 18.94
N THR A 83 -14.72 -17.69 19.56
CA THR A 83 -15.54 -16.69 18.85
C THR A 83 -14.70 -15.83 17.91
N TYR A 84 -15.30 -15.38 16.80
CA TYR A 84 -14.65 -14.41 15.91
C TYR A 84 -14.37 -13.07 16.62
N GLN A 85 -15.25 -12.66 17.54
CA GLN A 85 -15.05 -11.45 18.35
C GLN A 85 -13.81 -11.54 19.25
N PHE A 86 -13.58 -12.68 19.92
CA PHE A 86 -12.36 -12.90 20.70
C PHE A 86 -11.11 -12.81 19.82
N ARG A 87 -11.12 -13.46 18.65
CA ARG A 87 -9.99 -13.44 17.70
C ARG A 87 -9.72 -12.04 17.13
N LYS A 88 -10.76 -11.25 16.87
CA LYS A 88 -10.63 -9.83 16.47
C LYS A 88 -9.97 -9.00 17.57
N LEU A 89 -10.40 -9.17 18.82
CA LEU A 89 -9.79 -8.49 19.96
C LEU A 89 -8.33 -8.91 20.19
N GLU A 90 -7.99 -10.18 20.01
CA GLU A 90 -6.60 -10.65 20.03
C GLU A 90 -5.74 -9.97 18.95
N TYR A 91 -6.26 -9.91 17.73
CA TYR A 91 -5.62 -9.19 16.64
C TYR A 91 -5.39 -7.71 17.00
N CYS A 92 -6.43 -7.01 17.48
CA CYS A 92 -6.34 -5.61 17.89
C CYS A 92 -5.32 -5.42 19.01
N LYS A 93 -5.28 -6.32 20.01
CA LYS A 93 -4.27 -6.27 21.08
C LYS A 93 -2.86 -6.39 20.51
N ARG A 94 -2.63 -7.36 19.62
CA ARG A 94 -1.33 -7.61 19.01
C ARG A 94 -0.82 -6.42 18.22
N ILE A 95 -1.66 -5.76 17.41
CA ILE A 95 -1.24 -4.57 16.66
C ILE A 95 -0.97 -3.37 17.59
N ASN A 96 -1.73 -3.20 18.67
CA ASN A 96 -1.50 -2.14 19.64
C ASN A 96 -0.19 -2.34 20.42
N LEU A 97 0.12 -3.58 20.81
CA LEU A 97 1.41 -3.91 21.47
C LEU A 97 2.59 -3.62 20.55
N LYS A 98 2.54 -4.07 19.30
CA LYS A 98 3.60 -3.80 18.31
C LYS A 98 3.80 -2.31 18.06
N GLU A 99 2.72 -1.53 18.02
CA GLU A 99 2.84 -0.08 17.83
C GLU A 99 3.34 0.63 19.08
N LYS A 100 2.95 0.16 20.27
CA LYS A 100 3.50 0.63 21.55
C LYS A 100 5.02 0.47 21.57
N GLU A 101 5.52 -0.72 21.25
CA GLU A 101 6.96 -1.02 21.19
C GLU A 101 7.68 -0.06 20.24
N LYS A 102 7.12 0.20 19.06
CA LYS A 102 7.68 1.17 18.10
C LYS A 102 7.73 2.60 18.63
N ILE A 103 6.67 3.04 19.32
CA ILE A 103 6.62 4.39 19.90
C ILE A 103 7.61 4.50 21.07
N GLU A 104 7.78 3.44 21.86
CA GLU A 104 8.78 3.37 22.94
C GLU A 104 10.22 3.36 22.41
N GLU A 105 10.48 2.63 21.32
CA GLU A 105 11.75 2.64 20.58
C GLU A 105 12.05 4.04 20.03
N PHE A 106 11.08 4.65 19.34
CA PHE A 106 11.20 6.03 18.86
C PHE A 106 11.50 6.99 20.01
N PHE A 107 10.76 6.86 21.12
CA PHE A 107 10.94 7.71 22.30
C PHE A 107 12.36 7.60 22.86
N THR A 108 12.89 6.38 22.98
CA THR A 108 14.20 6.11 23.61
C THR A 108 15.37 6.46 22.69
N ASN A 109 15.27 6.16 21.39
CA ASN A 109 16.42 6.15 20.48
C ASN A 109 16.41 7.27 19.43
N GLU A 110 15.24 7.75 19.01
CA GLU A 110 15.11 8.60 17.80
C GLU A 110 14.54 10.00 18.09
N SER A 111 13.81 10.15 19.20
CA SER A 111 13.06 11.37 19.51
C SER A 111 13.95 12.60 19.62
N ILE A 112 15.16 12.45 20.15
CA ILE A 112 16.16 13.51 20.28
C ILE A 112 16.63 13.99 18.90
N GLY A 113 17.04 13.06 18.03
CA GLY A 113 17.50 13.39 16.68
C GLY A 113 16.41 14.10 15.87
N HIS A 114 15.17 13.62 15.98
CA HIS A 114 14.00 14.25 15.36
C HIS A 114 13.73 15.66 15.87
N ILE A 115 13.90 15.91 17.18
CA ILE A 115 13.77 17.27 17.75
C ILE A 115 14.91 18.17 17.24
N LYS A 116 16.17 17.68 17.19
CA LYS A 116 17.31 18.42 16.62
C LYS A 116 17.02 18.87 15.20
N GLU A 117 16.61 17.95 14.33
CA GLU A 117 16.26 18.24 12.93
C GLU A 117 15.15 19.29 12.82
N ARG A 118 14.11 19.17 13.65
CA ARG A 118 12.99 20.11 13.66
C ARG A 118 13.37 21.53 14.00
N VAL A 119 14.21 21.67 15.02
CA VAL A 119 14.63 22.99 15.52
C VAL A 119 15.57 23.67 14.51
N ILE A 120 16.42 22.91 13.82
CA ILE A 120 17.27 23.41 12.74
C ILE A 120 16.44 23.87 11.53
N ASN A 121 15.41 23.09 11.15
CA ASN A 121 14.67 23.31 9.91
C ASN A 121 13.49 24.29 10.03
N ARG A 122 13.08 24.73 11.24
CA ARG A 122 11.91 25.60 11.44
C ARG A 122 12.19 26.70 12.48
N GLU A 123 12.23 27.96 12.03
CA GLU A 123 12.47 29.13 12.88
C GLU A 123 11.34 29.39 13.92
N LYS A 124 10.09 29.06 13.61
CA LYS A 124 8.94 29.19 14.53
C LYS A 124 7.93 28.05 14.34
N TRP A 125 7.31 27.59 15.41
CA TRP A 125 6.28 26.56 15.34
C TRP A 125 4.88 27.16 15.13
N GLU A 126 4.23 26.74 14.05
CA GLU A 126 2.79 26.53 13.99
C GLU A 126 2.55 25.10 13.48
N ARG A 127 1.71 24.32 14.15
CA ARG A 127 1.27 23.01 13.62
C ARG A 127 0.74 23.23 12.23
N ALA A 128 1.15 22.42 11.25
CA ALA A 128 0.46 22.42 9.99
C ALA A 128 -0.99 21.96 10.24
N LYS A 129 -1.93 22.91 10.18
CA LYS A 129 -3.37 22.64 10.41
C LYS A 129 -3.97 21.79 9.29
N SER A 130 -3.31 21.77 8.12
CA SER A 130 -3.73 21.04 6.93
C SER A 130 -2.54 20.70 6.01
N GLY A 131 -2.77 19.81 5.04
CA GLY A 131 -1.82 19.47 3.99
C GLY A 131 -0.75 18.43 4.37
N VAL A 132 0.16 18.16 3.43
CA VAL A 132 1.21 17.12 3.53
C VAL A 132 2.17 17.40 4.69
N LYS A 133 2.37 18.68 5.04
CA LYS A 133 3.21 19.09 6.19
C LYS A 133 2.74 18.49 7.51
N LYS A 134 1.43 18.23 7.68
CA LYS A 134 0.87 17.56 8.87
C LYS A 134 1.33 16.09 8.99
N LEU A 135 1.58 15.42 7.87
CA LEU A 135 2.04 14.03 7.84
C LEU A 135 3.50 13.89 8.29
N PHE A 136 4.32 14.93 8.08
CA PHE A 136 5.72 15.00 8.52
C PHE A 136 5.87 15.64 9.91
N ASP A 137 4.78 16.13 10.49
CA ASP A 137 4.73 16.74 11.83
C ASP A 137 4.68 15.70 12.96
N ILE A 138 4.64 14.39 12.69
CA ILE A 138 4.80 13.34 13.72
C ILE A 138 5.60 12.17 13.12
N PRO A 139 6.60 11.63 13.84
CA PRO A 139 7.60 10.73 13.28
C PRO A 139 7.14 9.27 13.12
N TYR A 140 6.09 8.84 13.82
CA TYR A 140 5.57 7.48 13.73
C TYR A 140 4.13 7.45 13.21
N GLU A 141 3.82 6.43 12.41
CA GLU A 141 2.62 6.35 11.58
C GLU A 141 1.30 6.22 12.38
N TYR A 142 1.37 5.80 13.65
CA TYR A 142 0.20 5.62 14.53
C TYR A 142 -0.78 6.79 14.46
N VAL A 143 -0.30 8.04 14.47
CA VAL A 143 -1.20 9.20 14.56
C VAL A 143 -2.09 9.36 13.33
N ASN A 144 -1.62 8.93 12.16
CA ASN A 144 -2.40 8.98 10.93
C ASN A 144 -3.39 7.81 10.80
N LEU A 145 -3.12 6.71 11.52
CA LEU A 145 -3.82 5.43 11.42
C LEU A 145 -4.56 5.02 12.70
N LYS A 146 -4.55 5.87 13.74
CA LYS A 146 -5.09 5.63 15.10
C LYS A 146 -6.45 4.90 15.10
N ARG A 147 -7.37 5.32 14.23
CA ARG A 147 -8.74 4.78 14.17
C ARG A 147 -8.77 3.27 13.93
N PHE A 148 -7.81 2.74 13.18
CA PHE A 148 -7.74 1.31 12.86
C PHE A 148 -7.23 0.44 14.01
N TYR A 149 -6.67 1.06 15.05
CA TYR A 149 -6.25 0.36 16.26
C TYR A 149 -7.41 0.13 17.22
N GLU A 150 -8.55 0.82 17.03
CA GLU A 150 -9.77 0.67 17.84
C GLU A 150 -10.56 -0.59 17.44
N PRO A 151 -10.81 -1.54 18.37
CA PRO A 151 -11.59 -2.74 18.06
C PRO A 151 -13.03 -2.47 17.63
N THR A 152 -13.59 -1.35 18.09
CA THR A 152 -14.97 -0.92 17.83
C THR A 152 -15.11 -0.12 16.53
N TYR A 153 -14.00 0.14 15.82
CA TYR A 153 -14.06 0.81 14.53
C TYR A 153 -14.88 -0.01 13.52
N ASP A 154 -15.72 0.66 12.73
CA ASP A 154 -16.52 0.01 11.71
C ASP A 154 -15.71 -0.19 10.42
N PHE A 155 -14.85 -1.20 10.44
CA PHE A 155 -14.05 -1.63 9.30
C PHE A 155 -14.91 -2.00 8.08
N SER A 156 -16.13 -2.48 8.29
CA SER A 156 -17.03 -2.88 7.20
C SER A 156 -17.43 -1.68 6.35
N THR A 157 -17.86 -0.60 7.00
CA THR A 157 -18.24 0.64 6.31
C THR A 157 -17.03 1.29 5.64
N ASP A 158 -15.86 1.27 6.28
CA ASP A 158 -14.62 1.78 5.69
C ASP A 158 -14.28 1.08 4.37
N VAL A 159 -14.24 -0.26 4.39
CA VAL A 159 -13.99 -1.11 3.20
C VAL A 159 -14.96 -0.78 2.07
N LYS A 160 -16.26 -0.68 2.38
CA LYS A 160 -17.33 -0.51 1.40
C LYS A 160 -17.30 0.85 0.70
N PHE A 161 -17.02 1.93 1.42
CA PHE A 161 -17.07 3.29 0.84
C PHE A 161 -15.74 3.77 0.27
N ARG A 162 -14.61 3.29 0.80
CA ARG A 162 -13.29 3.78 0.41
C ARG A 162 -13.02 3.63 -1.09
N PHE A 163 -13.43 2.50 -1.69
CA PHE A 163 -13.12 2.16 -3.08
C PHE A 163 -14.16 2.64 -4.08
N LEU A 164 -15.39 2.92 -3.64
CA LEU A 164 -16.45 3.45 -4.49
C LEU A 164 -16.16 4.87 -4.98
N LEU A 165 -15.65 5.71 -4.07
CA LEU A 165 -15.63 7.16 -4.26
C LEU A 165 -14.30 7.80 -3.88
N PHE A 166 -13.24 7.01 -3.62
CA PHE A 166 -11.95 7.50 -3.09
C PHE A 166 -12.13 8.50 -1.94
N GLN A 167 -13.06 8.21 -1.02
CA GLN A 167 -13.46 9.12 0.03
C GLN A 167 -12.32 9.44 0.98
N THR A 168 -12.27 10.70 1.41
CA THR A 168 -11.38 11.15 2.47
C THR A 168 -11.72 10.44 3.79
N PRO A 169 -10.75 10.29 4.72
CA PRO A 169 -11.03 9.72 6.04
C PRO A 169 -12.18 10.40 6.80
N SER A 170 -12.39 11.70 6.58
CA SER A 170 -13.50 12.47 7.14
C SER A 170 -14.86 12.01 6.62
N GLU A 171 -14.99 11.81 5.31
CA GLU A 171 -16.24 11.38 4.68
C GLU A 171 -16.62 9.96 5.10
N ILE A 172 -15.64 9.06 5.17
CA ILE A 172 -15.85 7.70 5.69
C ILE A 172 -16.32 7.75 7.14
N GLN A 173 -15.70 8.58 7.99
CA GLN A 173 -16.11 8.74 9.38
C GLN A 173 -17.56 9.24 9.46
N ASN A 174 -17.99 10.15 8.59
CA ASN A 174 -19.38 10.61 8.52
C ASN A 174 -20.33 9.46 8.15
N LYS A 175 -19.94 8.55 7.24
CA LYS A 175 -20.73 7.35 6.92
C LYS A 175 -20.81 6.36 8.08
N ILE A 176 -19.72 6.17 8.83
CA ILE A 176 -19.70 5.32 10.05
C ILE A 176 -20.67 5.88 11.10
N ILE A 177 -20.63 7.20 11.32
CA ILE A 177 -21.56 7.88 12.25
C ILE A 177 -23.00 7.75 11.76
N LEU A 178 -23.23 7.95 10.45
CA LEU A 178 -24.56 7.86 9.84
C LEU A 178 -25.17 6.48 10.05
N LYS A 179 -24.42 5.39 9.84
CA LYS A 179 -24.90 4.03 10.08
C LYS A 179 -25.40 3.79 11.51
N SER A 180 -24.78 4.48 12.47
CA SER A 180 -25.16 4.37 13.89
C SER A 180 -26.38 5.22 14.24
N ASN A 181 -26.52 6.40 13.63
CA ASN A 181 -27.54 7.39 13.99
C ASN A 181 -28.81 7.33 13.12
N ASP A 182 -28.67 6.97 11.85
CA ASP A 182 -29.74 6.92 10.84
C ASP A 182 -29.45 5.82 9.82
N LYS A 183 -29.84 4.59 10.20
CA LYS A 183 -29.58 3.38 9.41
C LYS A 183 -30.35 3.36 8.09
N GLU A 184 -31.56 3.92 8.04
CA GLU A 184 -32.36 4.00 6.81
C GLU A 184 -31.69 4.92 5.79
N LYS A 185 -31.24 6.09 6.21
CA LYS A 185 -30.50 7.00 5.34
C LYS A 185 -29.17 6.40 4.90
N TYR A 186 -28.45 5.71 5.79
CA TYR A 186 -27.22 4.99 5.43
C TYR A 186 -27.43 4.00 4.27
N TYR A 187 -28.47 3.17 4.33
CA TYR A 187 -28.74 2.22 3.25
C TYR A 187 -29.35 2.86 2.00
N THR A 188 -30.08 3.96 2.16
CA THR A 188 -30.52 4.79 1.02
C THR A 188 -29.31 5.34 0.26
N ASP A 189 -28.31 5.87 0.98
CA ASP A 189 -27.06 6.37 0.39
C ASP A 189 -26.30 5.26 -0.35
N ILE A 190 -26.27 4.04 0.20
CA ILE A 190 -25.66 2.88 -0.49
C ILE A 190 -26.41 2.55 -1.78
N ASP A 191 -27.75 2.49 -1.74
CA ASP A 191 -28.57 2.15 -2.91
C ASP A 191 -28.37 3.17 -4.04
N ILE A 192 -28.32 4.47 -3.69
CA ILE A 192 -28.02 5.56 -4.62
C ILE A 192 -26.61 5.39 -5.19
N ALA A 193 -25.60 5.20 -4.33
CA ALA A 193 -24.21 5.05 -4.75
C ALA A 193 -24.03 3.87 -5.72
N ILE A 194 -24.64 2.71 -5.44
CA ILE A 194 -24.56 1.53 -6.32
C ILE A 194 -25.08 1.85 -7.73
N LYS A 195 -26.21 2.56 -7.81
CA LYS A 195 -26.87 2.91 -9.07
C LYS A 195 -26.13 4.00 -9.83
N GLU A 196 -25.81 5.11 -9.18
CA GLU A 196 -25.16 6.27 -9.81
C GLU A 196 -23.74 5.93 -10.26
N GLU A 197 -22.98 5.23 -9.42
CA GLU A 197 -21.61 4.81 -9.74
C GLU A 197 -21.53 3.56 -10.62
N LYS A 198 -22.68 2.99 -11.01
CA LYS A 198 -22.76 1.79 -11.86
C LYS A 198 -21.85 0.67 -11.34
N VAL A 199 -21.91 0.43 -10.03
CA VAL A 199 -20.94 -0.42 -9.32
C VAL A 199 -20.93 -1.84 -9.88
N PHE A 200 -22.10 -2.39 -10.18
CA PHE A 200 -22.19 -3.72 -10.75
C PHE A 200 -21.54 -3.81 -12.13
N GLN A 201 -21.71 -2.80 -12.98
CA GLN A 201 -21.06 -2.75 -14.29
C GLN A 201 -19.54 -2.66 -14.14
N LYS A 202 -19.02 -1.93 -13.13
CA LYS A 202 -17.59 -1.91 -12.81
C LYS A 202 -17.08 -3.28 -12.34
N ILE A 203 -17.84 -3.98 -11.50
CA ILE A 203 -17.53 -5.38 -11.11
C ILE A 203 -17.45 -6.26 -12.37
N MET A 204 -18.48 -6.24 -13.21
CA MET A 204 -18.52 -7.03 -14.45
C MET A 204 -17.33 -6.71 -15.35
N TYR A 205 -16.98 -5.43 -15.52
CA TYR A 205 -15.80 -5.00 -16.26
C TYR A 205 -14.52 -5.62 -15.69
N ASN A 206 -14.33 -5.58 -14.37
CA ASN A 206 -13.16 -6.17 -13.73
C ASN A 206 -13.10 -7.71 -13.88
N ILE A 207 -14.25 -8.39 -13.87
CA ILE A 207 -14.36 -9.83 -14.06
C ILE A 207 -13.98 -10.23 -15.49
N ILE A 208 -14.57 -9.59 -16.51
CA ILE A 208 -14.38 -9.98 -17.91
C ILE A 208 -13.01 -9.57 -18.46
N ASN A 209 -12.35 -8.58 -17.85
CA ASN A 209 -11.05 -8.08 -18.29
C ASN A 209 -9.87 -8.60 -17.47
N HIS A 210 -10.06 -9.69 -16.71
CA HIS A 210 -8.96 -10.35 -16.01
C HIS A 210 -8.92 -11.85 -16.33
N HIS A 211 -7.75 -12.33 -16.77
CA HIS A 211 -7.54 -13.68 -17.31
C HIS A 211 -7.97 -14.84 -16.38
N LEU A 212 -7.90 -14.66 -15.06
CA LEU A 212 -8.42 -15.64 -14.10
C LEU A 212 -9.89 -15.42 -13.78
N TYR A 213 -10.32 -14.17 -13.62
CA TYR A 213 -11.68 -13.86 -13.16
C TYR A 213 -12.73 -14.14 -14.23
N ILE A 214 -12.36 -14.07 -15.52
CA ILE A 214 -13.27 -14.37 -16.62
C ILE A 214 -13.90 -15.77 -16.52
N LYS A 215 -13.22 -16.72 -15.85
CA LYS A 215 -13.76 -18.05 -15.56
C LYS A 215 -15.03 -18.02 -14.70
N ARG A 216 -15.27 -16.92 -13.98
CA ARG A 216 -16.47 -16.68 -13.16
C ARG A 216 -17.54 -15.87 -13.88
N LYS A 217 -17.36 -15.53 -15.16
CA LYS A 217 -18.28 -14.66 -15.91
C LYS A 217 -19.74 -15.06 -15.77
N GLU A 218 -20.08 -16.33 -16.03
CA GLU A 218 -21.45 -16.84 -15.93
C GLU A 218 -22.06 -16.65 -14.53
N LEU A 219 -21.27 -16.87 -13.48
CA LEU A 219 -21.71 -16.68 -12.09
C LEU A 219 -22.00 -15.21 -11.79
N PHE A 220 -21.21 -14.29 -12.34
CA PHE A 220 -21.42 -12.85 -12.15
C PHE A 220 -22.55 -12.29 -13.02
N GLU A 221 -22.77 -12.83 -14.23
CA GLU A 221 -23.97 -12.56 -15.02
C GLU A 221 -25.23 -13.03 -14.28
N THR A 222 -25.18 -14.22 -13.68
CA THR A 222 -26.27 -14.73 -12.83
C THR A 222 -26.50 -13.83 -11.61
N LEU A 223 -25.44 -13.37 -10.93
CA LEU A 223 -25.57 -12.41 -9.83
C LEU A 223 -26.26 -11.11 -10.27
N TYR A 224 -25.91 -10.60 -11.46
CA TYR A 224 -26.54 -9.40 -12.02
C TYR A 224 -28.05 -9.60 -12.21
N ASP A 225 -28.43 -10.72 -12.82
CA ASP A 225 -29.83 -11.04 -13.09
C ASP A 225 -30.61 -11.24 -11.79
N LEU A 226 -30.05 -11.97 -10.82
CA LEU A 226 -30.70 -12.19 -9.52
C LEU A 226 -30.97 -10.88 -8.79
N TYR A 227 -30.01 -9.95 -8.82
CA TYR A 227 -30.17 -8.65 -8.19
C TYR A 227 -31.26 -7.80 -8.87
N ASN A 228 -31.24 -7.73 -10.21
CA ASN A 228 -32.21 -6.94 -10.98
C ASN A 228 -33.64 -7.47 -10.91
N HIS A 229 -33.82 -8.79 -10.77
CA HIS A 229 -35.13 -9.42 -10.57
C HIS A 229 -35.55 -9.51 -9.10
N GLU A 230 -34.87 -8.75 -8.22
CA GLU A 230 -35.15 -8.67 -6.79
C GLU A 230 -35.10 -10.03 -6.06
N LYS A 231 -34.35 -11.00 -6.60
CA LYS A 231 -34.11 -12.32 -5.99
C LYS A 231 -32.97 -12.24 -4.98
N PHE A 232 -33.11 -11.34 -4.01
CA PHE A 232 -32.03 -10.97 -3.09
C PHE A 232 -31.49 -12.13 -2.25
N GLU A 233 -32.33 -13.08 -1.84
CA GLU A 233 -31.87 -14.23 -1.05
C GLU A 233 -30.97 -15.17 -1.87
N SER A 234 -31.37 -15.50 -3.09
CA SER A 234 -30.54 -16.26 -4.04
C SER A 234 -29.26 -15.49 -4.39
N PHE A 235 -29.36 -14.17 -4.58
CA PHE A 235 -28.20 -13.31 -4.77
C PHE A 235 -27.22 -13.41 -3.60
N ILE A 236 -27.70 -13.25 -2.36
CA ILE A 236 -26.87 -13.31 -1.14
C ILE A 236 -26.12 -14.63 -1.05
N ASN A 237 -26.82 -15.74 -1.27
CA ASN A 237 -26.22 -17.09 -1.20
C ASN A 237 -25.09 -17.25 -2.23
N LEU A 238 -25.30 -16.79 -3.47
CA LEU A 238 -24.28 -16.87 -4.50
C LEU A 238 -23.12 -15.87 -4.27
N ALA A 239 -23.43 -14.63 -3.88
CA ALA A 239 -22.46 -13.55 -3.72
C ALA A 239 -21.44 -13.86 -2.63
N VAL A 240 -21.88 -14.42 -1.50
CA VAL A 240 -21.00 -14.80 -0.38
C VAL A 240 -19.99 -15.88 -0.79
N ILE A 241 -20.40 -16.84 -1.62
CA ILE A 241 -19.50 -17.86 -2.17
C ILE A 241 -18.51 -17.21 -3.15
N GLN A 242 -18.98 -16.28 -3.98
CA GLN A 242 -18.11 -15.58 -4.93
C GLN A 242 -17.10 -14.64 -4.25
N ILE A 243 -17.42 -14.03 -3.12
CA ILE A 243 -16.45 -13.27 -2.32
C ILE A 243 -15.25 -14.15 -1.98
N GLU A 244 -15.48 -15.34 -1.41
CA GLU A 244 -14.39 -16.25 -1.08
C GLU A 244 -13.66 -16.78 -2.33
N GLY A 245 -14.39 -17.03 -3.42
CA GLY A 245 -13.81 -17.40 -4.70
C GLY A 245 -12.87 -16.34 -5.27
N LEU A 246 -13.23 -15.05 -5.19
CA LEU A 246 -12.37 -13.95 -5.62
C LEU A 246 -11.12 -13.83 -4.75
N PHE A 247 -11.24 -14.03 -3.44
CA PHE A 247 -10.08 -14.10 -2.53
C PHE A 247 -9.14 -15.24 -2.92
N TYR A 248 -9.67 -16.41 -3.27
CA TYR A 248 -8.87 -17.55 -3.73
C TYR A 248 -8.10 -17.21 -5.01
N ASP A 249 -8.81 -16.69 -6.02
CA ASP A 249 -8.20 -16.31 -7.28
C ASP A 249 -7.13 -15.22 -7.09
N PHE A 250 -7.35 -14.27 -6.17
CA PHE A 250 -6.34 -13.26 -5.84
C PHE A 250 -5.10 -13.90 -5.19
N CYS A 251 -5.27 -14.85 -4.25
CA CYS A 251 -4.12 -15.60 -3.73
C CYS A 251 -3.33 -16.32 -4.84
N LEU A 252 -3.99 -16.86 -5.87
CA LEU A 252 -3.30 -17.43 -7.04
C LEU A 252 -2.49 -16.37 -7.79
N ILE A 253 -3.05 -15.18 -8.01
CA ILE A 253 -2.33 -14.08 -8.68
C ILE A 253 -1.06 -13.71 -7.90
N LEU A 254 -1.16 -13.62 -6.57
CA LEU A 254 -0.01 -13.32 -5.70
C LEU A 254 1.04 -14.43 -5.71
N ASN A 255 0.65 -15.67 -5.98
CA ASN A 255 1.53 -16.83 -6.04
C ASN A 255 1.92 -17.20 -7.49
N ASP A 256 2.05 -16.21 -8.37
CA ASP A 256 2.48 -16.41 -9.77
C ASP A 256 1.61 -17.40 -10.56
N GLU A 257 0.31 -17.43 -10.27
CA GLU A 257 -0.69 -18.35 -10.86
C GLU A 257 -0.39 -19.84 -10.61
N LYS A 258 0.59 -20.16 -9.77
CA LYS A 258 0.87 -21.54 -9.39
C LYS A 258 -0.20 -21.99 -8.42
N GLU A 259 -0.75 -23.18 -8.71
CA GLU A 259 -1.53 -23.91 -7.71
C GLU A 259 -0.69 -23.98 -6.44
N ILE A 260 -1.29 -23.51 -5.36
CA ILE A 260 -0.63 -23.53 -4.06
C ILE A 260 -0.61 -24.99 -3.63
N GLU A 261 0.55 -25.64 -3.64
CA GLU A 261 0.69 -27.02 -3.16
C GLU A 261 0.03 -27.14 -1.77
N ASN A 262 -0.84 -28.14 -1.58
CA ASN A 262 -1.75 -28.29 -0.43
C ASN A 262 -3.00 -27.36 -0.44
N ILE A 263 -3.65 -27.19 -1.59
CA ILE A 263 -4.91 -26.41 -1.77
C ILE A 263 -5.98 -26.76 -0.73
N ASP A 264 -6.13 -28.04 -0.39
CA ASP A 264 -7.16 -28.50 0.55
C ASP A 264 -6.79 -28.32 2.04
N GLU A 265 -5.50 -28.18 2.38
CA GLU A 265 -5.06 -28.14 3.78
C GLU A 265 -4.57 -26.75 4.25
N ASN A 266 -4.00 -25.91 3.37
CA ASN A 266 -3.23 -24.72 3.78
C ASN A 266 -3.74 -23.35 3.27
N ILE A 267 -4.71 -23.28 2.35
CA ILE A 267 -5.28 -21.98 1.92
C ILE A 267 -6.46 -21.55 2.81
N GLY A 268 -7.00 -22.50 3.59
CA GLY A 268 -7.82 -22.22 4.75
C GLY A 268 -9.08 -21.40 4.48
N THR A 269 -9.79 -21.14 5.57
CA THR A 269 -10.97 -20.27 5.63
C THR A 269 -10.72 -18.90 4.97
N LEU A 270 -11.79 -18.15 4.67
CA LEU A 270 -11.70 -16.75 4.19
C LEU A 270 -10.66 -15.90 4.95
N SER A 271 -10.50 -16.10 6.26
CA SER A 271 -9.51 -15.40 7.09
C SER A 271 -8.06 -15.63 6.64
N VAL A 272 -7.70 -16.85 6.25
CA VAL A 272 -6.33 -17.20 5.79
C VAL A 272 -6.05 -16.59 4.42
N LYS A 273 -7.05 -16.62 3.53
CA LYS A 273 -6.95 -15.96 2.22
C LYS A 273 -6.78 -14.44 2.37
N ALA A 274 -7.56 -13.83 3.26
CA ALA A 274 -7.45 -12.41 3.58
C ALA A 274 -6.07 -12.06 4.18
N GLU A 275 -5.50 -12.93 5.02
CA GLU A 275 -4.16 -12.73 5.57
C GLU A 275 -3.11 -12.62 4.47
N LYS A 276 -3.07 -13.60 3.56
CA LYS A 276 -2.12 -13.63 2.43
C LYS A 276 -2.21 -12.41 1.51
N ILE A 277 -3.43 -11.87 1.29
CA ILE A 277 -3.61 -10.70 0.43
C ILE A 277 -3.15 -9.42 1.13
N PHE A 278 -3.42 -9.28 2.43
CA PHE A 278 -3.25 -8.01 3.12
C PHE A 278 -1.94 -7.90 3.91
N GLU A 279 -1.26 -9.00 4.24
CA GLU A 279 -0.06 -8.99 5.11
C GLU A 279 1.07 -8.09 4.63
N ASN A 280 1.25 -7.97 3.31
CA ASN A 280 2.31 -7.18 2.70
C ASN A 280 1.98 -5.69 2.56
N ASN A 281 0.75 -5.27 2.88
CA ASN A 281 0.31 -3.88 2.84
C ASN A 281 -0.22 -3.46 4.21
N LYS A 282 0.60 -2.72 4.98
CA LYS A 282 0.24 -2.28 6.35
C LYS A 282 -1.11 -1.56 6.41
N PHE A 283 -1.43 -0.73 5.41
CA PHE A 283 -2.68 0.00 5.39
C PHE A 283 -3.88 -0.95 5.23
N LEU A 284 -3.84 -1.89 4.27
CA LEU A 284 -4.91 -2.88 4.07
C LEU A 284 -4.98 -3.87 5.23
N TRP A 285 -3.82 -4.23 5.80
CA TRP A 285 -3.72 -5.05 7.00
C TRP A 285 -4.46 -4.42 8.19
N LEU A 286 -4.39 -3.10 8.35
CA LEU A 286 -5.08 -2.40 9.44
C LEU A 286 -6.54 -2.09 9.11
N SER A 287 -6.86 -1.77 7.85
CA SER A 287 -8.19 -1.24 7.47
C SER A 287 -9.18 -2.27 6.93
N ALA A 288 -8.71 -3.27 6.17
CA ALA A 288 -9.57 -4.24 5.49
C ALA A 288 -9.54 -5.63 6.10
N TYR A 289 -8.35 -6.10 6.49
CA TYR A 289 -8.17 -7.44 7.09
C TYR A 289 -9.11 -7.70 8.29
N PRO A 290 -9.32 -6.78 9.25
CA PRO A 290 -10.19 -7.08 10.40
C PRO A 290 -11.64 -7.42 10.00
N TYR A 291 -12.15 -6.78 8.95
CA TYR A 291 -13.49 -7.05 8.42
C TYR A 291 -13.53 -8.45 7.78
N PHE A 292 -12.66 -8.72 6.81
CA PHE A 292 -12.70 -9.99 6.07
C PHE A 292 -12.24 -11.21 6.88
N ALA A 293 -11.39 -11.01 7.90
CA ALA A 293 -10.88 -12.09 8.73
C ALA A 293 -11.80 -12.45 9.91
N TYR A 294 -12.62 -11.51 10.40
CA TYR A 294 -13.39 -11.72 11.63
C TYR A 294 -14.88 -11.44 11.48
N ASP A 295 -15.28 -10.39 10.76
CA ASP A 295 -16.70 -10.01 10.67
C ASP A 295 -17.39 -10.76 9.51
N ALA A 296 -16.78 -10.77 8.32
CA ALA A 296 -17.33 -11.45 7.14
C ALA A 296 -17.54 -12.96 7.30
N PRO A 297 -16.62 -13.71 7.96
CA PRO A 297 -16.81 -15.14 8.19
C PRO A 297 -18.05 -15.48 9.02
N ILE A 298 -18.56 -14.56 9.85
CA ILE A 298 -19.75 -14.80 10.67
C ILE A 298 -20.97 -15.03 9.78
N PHE A 299 -21.26 -14.11 8.85
CA PHE A 299 -22.38 -14.29 7.93
C PHE A 299 -22.10 -15.36 6.89
N ARG A 300 -20.85 -15.47 6.41
CA ARG A 300 -20.46 -16.50 5.44
C ARG A 300 -20.72 -17.90 5.98
N ASN A 301 -20.28 -18.20 7.21
CA ASN A 301 -20.49 -19.51 7.81
C ASN A 301 -21.96 -19.76 8.14
N LYS A 302 -22.70 -18.73 8.58
CA LYS A 302 -24.14 -18.84 8.80
C LYS A 302 -24.87 -19.26 7.52
N ILE A 303 -24.54 -18.62 6.40
CA ILE A 303 -25.14 -18.93 5.09
C ILE A 303 -24.70 -20.31 4.59
N ALA A 304 -23.41 -20.64 4.69
CA ALA A 304 -22.89 -21.94 4.27
C ALA A 304 -23.52 -23.12 5.03
N HIS A 305 -23.80 -22.96 6.33
CA HIS A 305 -24.41 -24.02 7.14
C HIS A 305 -25.94 -24.06 7.08
N ASN A 306 -26.60 -22.90 7.01
CA ASN A 306 -28.07 -22.83 7.12
C ASN A 306 -28.76 -22.68 5.75
N GLY A 307 -28.03 -22.38 4.68
CA GLY A 307 -28.57 -22.13 3.33
C GLY A 307 -29.41 -20.86 3.19
N LEU A 308 -29.71 -20.15 4.28
CA LEU A 308 -30.57 -18.98 4.32
C LEU A 308 -29.99 -17.90 5.24
N TYR A 309 -30.07 -16.65 4.79
CA TYR A 309 -29.78 -15.48 5.61
C TYR A 309 -31.09 -14.86 6.09
N ASN A 310 -31.59 -15.31 7.25
CA ASN A 310 -32.77 -14.71 7.87
C ASN A 310 -32.46 -13.29 8.33
N SER A 311 -32.70 -12.31 7.46
CA SER A 311 -32.67 -10.88 7.78
C SER A 311 -33.99 -10.22 7.41
N SER A 312 -34.37 -9.21 8.18
CA SER A 312 -35.55 -8.40 7.88
C SER A 312 -35.38 -7.50 6.65
N ASN A 313 -34.16 -7.40 6.07
CA ASN A 313 -33.90 -6.54 4.92
C ASN A 313 -32.80 -7.13 4.01
N ASN A 314 -33.19 -8.11 3.19
CA ASN A 314 -32.28 -8.80 2.26
C ASN A 314 -31.72 -7.86 1.18
N LYS A 315 -32.46 -6.83 0.76
CA LYS A 315 -31.96 -5.85 -0.22
C LYS A 315 -30.75 -5.09 0.32
N ASN A 316 -30.83 -4.59 1.55
CA ASN A 316 -29.73 -3.83 2.18
C ASN A 316 -28.47 -4.69 2.32
N PHE A 317 -28.62 -5.97 2.68
CA PHE A 317 -27.49 -6.88 2.77
C PHE A 317 -26.92 -7.26 1.39
N ALA A 318 -27.78 -7.48 0.39
CA ALA A 318 -27.34 -7.67 -0.99
C ALA A 318 -26.52 -6.46 -1.49
N ASN A 319 -26.95 -5.24 -1.19
CA ASN A 319 -26.22 -4.02 -1.49
C ASN A 319 -24.83 -4.02 -0.82
N GLU A 320 -24.73 -4.38 0.45
CA GLU A 320 -23.44 -4.50 1.14
C GLU A 320 -22.50 -5.52 0.47
N LEU A 321 -23.03 -6.66 0.02
CA LEU A 321 -22.24 -7.69 -0.68
C LEU A 321 -21.78 -7.23 -2.07
N ILE A 322 -22.57 -6.43 -2.80
CA ILE A 322 -22.12 -5.79 -4.04
C ILE A 322 -20.86 -4.95 -3.77
N LEU A 323 -20.86 -4.19 -2.68
CA LEU A 323 -19.71 -3.37 -2.32
C LEU A 323 -18.50 -4.20 -1.91
N ASP A 324 -18.70 -5.34 -1.26
CA ASP A 324 -17.61 -6.28 -0.94
C ASP A 324 -17.01 -6.91 -2.21
N LEU A 325 -17.86 -7.34 -3.16
CA LEU A 325 -17.41 -7.83 -4.48
C LEU A 325 -16.64 -6.76 -5.26
N TYR A 326 -17.13 -5.51 -5.22
CA TYR A 326 -16.45 -4.40 -5.86
C TYR A 326 -15.10 -4.10 -5.23
N PHE A 327 -15.02 -4.06 -3.89
CA PHE A 327 -13.75 -3.87 -3.17
C PHE A 327 -12.68 -4.87 -3.65
N ILE A 328 -13.01 -6.17 -3.71
CA ILE A 328 -12.03 -7.21 -4.02
C ILE A 328 -11.57 -7.09 -5.48
N THR A 329 -12.51 -6.99 -6.41
CA THR A 329 -12.19 -6.89 -7.84
C THR A 329 -11.40 -5.63 -8.17
N GLU A 330 -11.72 -4.51 -7.54
CA GLU A 330 -11.02 -3.24 -7.74
C GLU A 330 -9.63 -3.26 -7.09
N LEU A 331 -9.50 -3.86 -5.90
CA LEU A 331 -8.21 -4.01 -5.23
C LEU A 331 -7.21 -4.78 -6.09
N THR A 332 -7.63 -5.86 -6.75
CA THR A 332 -6.77 -6.62 -7.67
C THR A 332 -6.28 -5.75 -8.81
N ARG A 333 -7.16 -4.91 -9.37
CA ARG A 333 -6.86 -4.01 -10.50
C ARG A 333 -5.84 -2.92 -10.14
N ILE A 334 -5.96 -2.35 -8.94
CA ILE A 334 -5.08 -1.25 -8.50
C ILE A 334 -3.79 -1.75 -7.83
N SER A 335 -3.76 -3.01 -7.39
CA SER A 335 -2.55 -3.66 -6.89
C SER A 335 -1.47 -3.65 -7.97
N ASN A 336 -0.23 -3.30 -7.61
CA ASN A 336 0.94 -3.33 -8.51
C ASN A 336 1.45 -4.77 -8.73
N ILE A 337 0.54 -5.70 -9.02
CA ILE A 337 0.81 -7.13 -9.21
C ILE A 337 0.57 -7.54 -10.66
N PHE A 338 0.95 -8.76 -11.01
CA PHE A 338 0.67 -9.29 -12.35
C PHE A 338 -0.84 -9.33 -12.61
N PRO A 339 -1.32 -8.96 -13.81
CA PRO A 339 -0.59 -8.39 -14.95
C PRO A 339 -0.59 -6.87 -14.97
N TYR A 340 -1.21 -6.20 -13.99
CA TYR A 340 -1.40 -4.75 -13.98
C TYR A 340 -0.09 -3.97 -13.89
N ASN A 341 0.94 -4.53 -13.26
CA ASN A 341 2.29 -3.97 -13.24
C ASN A 341 2.88 -3.78 -14.65
N ILE A 342 2.83 -4.80 -15.50
CA ILE A 342 3.36 -4.75 -16.87
C ILE A 342 2.36 -4.07 -17.83
N LEU A 343 1.06 -4.20 -17.61
CA LEU A 343 0.04 -3.49 -18.39
C LEU A 343 0.23 -1.98 -18.32
N ARG A 344 0.53 -1.43 -17.14
CA ARG A 344 0.80 0.00 -16.97
C ARG A 344 1.97 0.48 -17.83
N VAL A 345 3.08 -0.27 -17.83
CA VAL A 345 4.25 0.00 -18.67
C VAL A 345 3.84 0.03 -20.15
N VAL A 346 3.17 -1.04 -20.60
CA VAL A 346 2.81 -1.22 -22.01
C VAL A 346 1.80 -0.17 -22.48
N ILE A 347 0.79 0.15 -21.67
CA ILE A 347 -0.19 1.19 -21.98
C ILE A 347 0.49 2.55 -22.09
N ALA A 348 1.44 2.88 -21.21
CA ALA A 348 2.16 4.15 -21.26
C ALA A 348 3.07 4.25 -22.50
N ILE A 349 3.78 3.17 -22.86
CA ILE A 349 4.54 3.07 -24.12
C ILE A 349 3.60 3.29 -25.32
N ARG A 350 2.45 2.61 -25.36
CA ARG A 350 1.48 2.70 -26.47
C ARG A 350 0.67 3.98 -26.49
N ALA A 351 0.66 4.76 -25.42
CA ALA A 351 0.15 6.12 -25.45
C ALA A 351 0.98 7.01 -26.39
N GLN A 352 2.30 6.75 -26.44
CA GLN A 352 3.27 7.56 -27.19
C GLN A 352 3.66 6.93 -28.54
N ILE A 353 3.75 5.60 -28.61
CA ILE A 353 4.21 4.87 -29.80
C ILE A 353 3.05 4.06 -30.39
N LYS A 354 2.54 4.54 -31.53
CA LYS A 354 1.37 3.96 -32.20
C LYS A 354 1.70 2.97 -33.32
N THR A 355 2.94 2.91 -33.77
CA THR A 355 3.42 1.95 -34.77
C THR A 355 3.52 0.56 -34.16
N LEU A 356 3.22 -0.49 -34.92
CA LEU A 356 3.26 -1.86 -34.39
C LEU A 356 4.66 -2.24 -33.86
N GLU A 357 5.68 -2.06 -34.69
CA GLU A 357 7.07 -2.34 -34.36
C GLU A 357 7.75 -1.11 -33.75
N PHE A 358 8.64 -1.36 -32.79
CA PHE A 358 9.50 -0.33 -32.22
C PHE A 358 10.72 -0.13 -33.12
N THR A 359 11.03 1.14 -33.41
CA THR A 359 12.26 1.56 -34.07
C THR A 359 13.24 2.14 -33.04
N GLU A 360 14.48 2.39 -33.44
CA GLU A 360 15.51 2.94 -32.55
C GLU A 360 15.11 4.29 -31.93
N ASP A 361 14.39 5.12 -32.69
CA ASP A 361 13.84 6.40 -32.20
C ASP A 361 12.88 6.22 -31.00
N ASN A 362 12.37 5.00 -30.79
CA ASN A 362 11.46 4.69 -29.69
C ASN A 362 12.18 4.23 -28.41
N TYR A 363 13.48 3.91 -28.47
CA TYR A 363 14.17 3.26 -27.35
C TYR A 363 14.25 4.15 -26.11
N GLY A 364 14.39 5.46 -26.30
CA GLY A 364 14.36 6.43 -25.20
C GLY A 364 13.04 6.42 -24.43
N ILE A 365 11.91 6.39 -25.14
CA ILE A 365 10.56 6.32 -24.54
C ILE A 365 10.38 5.01 -23.76
N ILE A 366 10.79 3.88 -24.36
CA ILE A 366 10.69 2.57 -23.70
C ILE A 366 11.52 2.53 -22.42
N LEU A 367 12.75 3.08 -22.46
CA LEU A 367 13.62 3.20 -21.29
C LEU A 367 12.95 4.05 -20.19
N GLU A 368 12.36 5.18 -20.57
CA GLU A 368 11.68 6.08 -19.63
C GLU A 368 10.50 5.41 -18.96
N GLU A 369 9.64 4.71 -19.70
CA GLU A 369 8.48 4.03 -19.11
C GLU A 369 8.86 2.84 -18.22
N LEU A 370 9.93 2.11 -18.56
CA LEU A 370 10.52 1.09 -17.69
C LEU A 370 11.06 1.70 -16.40
N PHE A 371 11.73 2.86 -16.51
CA PHE A 371 12.28 3.58 -15.36
C PHE A 371 11.20 4.16 -14.44
N PHE A 372 10.20 4.84 -14.99
CA PHE A 372 9.06 5.37 -14.21
C PHE A 372 8.34 4.25 -13.47
N SER A 373 8.10 3.13 -14.15
CA SER A 373 7.43 1.98 -13.54
C SER A 373 8.28 1.32 -12.46
N PHE A 374 9.60 1.25 -12.63
CA PHE A 374 10.52 0.80 -11.57
C PHE A 374 10.45 1.70 -10.33
N GLY A 375 10.43 3.03 -10.51
CA GLY A 375 10.32 3.99 -9.41
C GLY A 375 9.03 3.84 -8.58
N LEU A 376 7.92 3.46 -9.22
CA LEU A 376 6.63 3.19 -8.57
C LEU A 376 6.60 1.86 -7.79
N MET A 377 7.57 0.97 -8.02
CA MET A 377 7.60 -0.41 -7.48
C MET A 377 8.71 -0.63 -6.44
N LYS A 378 9.24 0.43 -5.82
CA LYS A 378 10.38 0.41 -4.88
C LYS A 378 10.14 -0.35 -3.55
N SER A 379 9.16 -1.25 -3.47
CA SER A 379 9.12 -2.34 -2.49
C SER A 379 10.07 -3.48 -2.90
N LYS A 380 10.19 -4.55 -2.09
CA LYS A 380 11.09 -5.71 -2.25
C LYS A 380 11.12 -6.41 -3.63
N ASP A 381 10.27 -5.99 -4.56
CA ASP A 381 9.96 -6.62 -5.84
C ASP A 381 10.25 -5.71 -7.05
N SER A 382 11.18 -4.75 -6.94
CA SER A 382 11.51 -3.79 -8.02
C SER A 382 11.97 -4.45 -9.33
N ASN A 383 12.33 -5.74 -9.30
CA ASN A 383 12.71 -6.53 -10.47
C ASN A 383 11.53 -7.22 -11.19
N VAL A 384 10.31 -7.15 -10.66
CA VAL A 384 9.17 -7.95 -11.14
C VAL A 384 8.87 -7.72 -12.63
N ILE A 385 8.98 -6.50 -13.14
CA ILE A 385 8.80 -6.22 -14.58
C ILE A 385 9.82 -7.03 -15.40
N PHE A 386 11.08 -7.03 -15.00
CA PHE A 386 12.14 -7.76 -15.70
C PHE A 386 11.94 -9.27 -15.61
N ASP A 387 11.47 -9.78 -14.47
CA ASP A 387 11.14 -11.19 -14.32
C ASP A 387 9.98 -11.62 -15.23
N ILE A 388 8.95 -10.78 -15.37
CA ILE A 388 7.85 -11.00 -16.32
C ILE A 388 8.38 -11.01 -17.77
N LEU A 389 9.24 -10.06 -18.15
CA LEU A 389 9.79 -9.98 -19.51
C LEU A 389 10.67 -11.20 -19.86
N LYS A 390 11.51 -11.65 -18.91
CA LYS A 390 12.35 -12.85 -19.06
C LYS A 390 11.49 -14.12 -19.17
N LYS A 391 10.48 -14.26 -18.30
CA LYS A 391 9.59 -15.44 -18.22
C LYS A 391 8.29 -15.31 -19.01
N LYS A 392 8.21 -14.39 -19.98
CA LYS A 392 6.97 -14.11 -20.75
C LYS A 392 6.41 -15.35 -21.45
N ASP A 393 7.29 -16.28 -21.86
CA ASP A 393 6.89 -17.51 -22.54
C ASP A 393 6.21 -18.50 -21.58
N ASP A 394 6.60 -18.53 -20.31
CA ASP A 394 5.94 -19.33 -19.26
C ASP A 394 4.51 -18.84 -19.00
N LYS A 395 4.26 -17.53 -19.20
CA LYS A 395 2.95 -16.87 -18.97
C LYS A 395 2.21 -16.52 -20.26
N LYS A 396 2.53 -17.18 -21.38
CA LYS A 396 2.06 -16.79 -22.72
C LYS A 396 0.55 -16.67 -22.83
N GLU A 397 -0.20 -17.65 -22.35
CA GLU A 397 -1.67 -17.65 -22.48
C GLU A 397 -2.32 -16.58 -21.61
N SER A 398 -1.86 -16.42 -20.36
CA SER A 398 -2.29 -15.34 -19.45
C SER A 398 -2.00 -13.95 -20.04
N LEU A 399 -0.85 -13.76 -20.68
CA LEU A 399 -0.47 -12.50 -21.32
C LEU A 399 -1.27 -12.22 -22.60
N LYS A 400 -1.49 -13.22 -23.47
CA LYS A 400 -2.28 -13.05 -24.71
C LYS A 400 -3.72 -12.61 -24.46
N PHE A 401 -4.27 -12.94 -23.29
CA PHE A 401 -5.60 -12.52 -22.88
C PHE A 401 -5.80 -11.00 -23.01
N TYR A 402 -4.78 -10.22 -22.68
CA TYR A 402 -4.88 -8.77 -22.64
C TYR A 402 -4.63 -8.15 -24.01
N GLN A 403 -5.73 -7.76 -24.67
CA GLN A 403 -5.69 -7.04 -25.94
C GLN A 403 -5.28 -5.58 -25.72
N ILE A 404 -4.38 -5.09 -26.56
CA ILE A 404 -3.87 -3.71 -26.52
C ILE A 404 -4.22 -3.05 -27.86
N PRO A 405 -5.06 -2.00 -27.86
CA PRO A 405 -5.44 -1.31 -29.08
C PRO A 405 -4.27 -0.49 -29.64
N LEU A 406 -4.10 -0.51 -30.97
CA LEU A 406 -3.21 0.34 -31.74
C LEU A 406 -4.04 1.23 -32.69
N ASN A 407 -3.38 1.99 -33.58
CA ASN A 407 -4.07 2.80 -34.59
C ASN A 407 -4.76 1.94 -35.66
N ASN A 408 -5.83 2.49 -36.25
CA ASN A 408 -6.56 1.94 -37.41
C ASN A 408 -7.09 0.51 -37.19
N ASP A 409 -7.81 0.28 -36.09
CA ASP A 409 -8.45 -1.01 -35.74
C ASP A 409 -7.49 -2.21 -35.63
N LYS A 410 -6.18 -1.96 -35.59
CA LYS A 410 -5.20 -3.00 -35.30
C LYS A 410 -5.12 -3.20 -33.79
N CYS A 411 -5.11 -4.46 -33.37
CA CYS A 411 -4.85 -4.85 -31.99
C CYS A 411 -3.58 -5.68 -31.93
N THR A 412 -2.83 -5.49 -30.86
CA THR A 412 -1.77 -6.39 -30.39
C THR A 412 -2.24 -7.00 -29.07
N ASN A 413 -1.41 -7.80 -28.43
CA ASN A 413 -1.67 -8.31 -27.09
C ASN A 413 -0.44 -8.18 -26.21
N LEU A 414 -0.62 -8.24 -24.90
CA LEU A 414 0.43 -8.00 -23.92
C LEU A 414 1.62 -8.97 -24.06
N TYR A 415 1.41 -10.21 -24.52
CA TYR A 415 2.52 -11.13 -24.79
C TYR A 415 3.41 -10.61 -25.92
N GLU A 416 2.82 -10.22 -27.06
CA GLU A 416 3.56 -9.67 -28.19
C GLU A 416 4.27 -8.34 -27.82
N GLU A 417 3.64 -7.53 -26.95
CA GLU A 417 4.27 -6.33 -26.41
C GLU A 417 5.49 -6.64 -25.53
N CYS A 418 5.39 -7.63 -24.64
CA CYS A 418 6.52 -8.13 -23.87
C CYS A 418 7.65 -8.65 -24.77
N VAL A 419 7.32 -9.33 -25.89
CA VAL A 419 8.30 -9.78 -26.89
C VAL A 419 9.01 -8.59 -27.53
N ARG A 420 8.27 -7.57 -27.96
CA ARG A 420 8.85 -6.35 -28.57
C ARG A 420 9.72 -5.57 -27.60
N ILE A 421 9.27 -5.37 -26.36
CA ILE A 421 10.09 -4.70 -25.31
C ILE A 421 11.35 -5.50 -25.05
N THR A 422 11.24 -6.83 -24.92
CA THR A 422 12.42 -7.70 -24.72
C THR A 422 13.38 -7.56 -25.91
N LYS A 423 12.88 -7.52 -27.15
CA LYS A 423 13.73 -7.33 -28.33
C LYS A 423 14.54 -6.03 -28.23
N VAL A 424 13.91 -4.92 -27.82
CA VAL A 424 14.59 -3.64 -27.61
C VAL A 424 15.70 -3.72 -26.56
N ILE A 425 15.45 -4.40 -25.43
CA ILE A 425 16.48 -4.62 -24.38
C ILE A 425 17.68 -5.42 -24.93
N PHE A 426 17.46 -6.23 -25.96
CA PHE A 426 18.50 -7.02 -26.63
C PHE A 426 19.19 -6.28 -27.78
N GLU A 427 19.06 -4.96 -27.88
CA GLU A 427 19.73 -4.11 -28.87
C GLU A 427 20.81 -3.24 -28.22
N GLU A 428 21.99 -3.12 -28.85
CA GLU A 428 23.13 -2.38 -28.29
C GLU A 428 22.79 -0.90 -28.02
N LYS A 429 22.04 -0.28 -28.95
CA LYS A 429 21.62 1.12 -28.86
C LYS A 429 20.75 1.44 -27.64
N PHE A 430 19.98 0.47 -27.14
CA PHE A 430 19.21 0.67 -25.91
C PHE A 430 20.15 0.88 -24.71
N TRP A 431 21.23 0.10 -24.63
CA TRP A 431 22.22 0.22 -23.56
C TRP A 431 23.09 1.47 -23.71
N ASP A 432 23.37 1.90 -24.94
CA ASP A 432 24.06 3.18 -25.19
C ASP A 432 23.32 4.36 -24.57
N ILE A 433 21.98 4.37 -24.65
CA ILE A 433 21.15 5.42 -24.02
C ILE A 433 21.32 5.39 -22.49
N ILE A 434 21.36 4.21 -21.87
CA ILE A 434 21.58 4.07 -20.41
C ILE A 434 22.95 4.59 -20.02
N ILE A 435 24.00 4.21 -20.76
CA ILE A 435 25.37 4.63 -20.49
C ILE A 435 25.49 6.15 -20.61
N ASN A 436 24.94 6.75 -21.67
CA ASN A 436 24.95 8.20 -21.87
C ASN A 436 24.24 8.92 -20.72
N LYS A 437 23.03 8.47 -20.35
CA LYS A 437 22.30 9.06 -19.20
C LYS A 437 23.09 8.92 -17.89
N LEU A 438 23.76 7.79 -17.65
CA LEU A 438 24.62 7.60 -16.46
C LEU A 438 25.87 8.48 -16.45
N GLN A 439 26.42 8.85 -17.61
CA GLN A 439 27.57 9.75 -17.70
C GLN A 439 27.19 11.18 -17.27
N ASP A 440 25.95 11.59 -17.55
CA ASP A 440 25.41 12.89 -17.12
C ASP A 440 25.11 12.95 -15.62
N GLU A 441 24.98 11.79 -14.96
CA GLU A 441 24.74 11.73 -13.51
C GLU A 441 26.01 12.10 -12.71
N THR A 442 25.80 12.92 -11.68
CA THR A 442 26.89 13.46 -10.85
C THR A 442 26.89 12.94 -9.42
N LYS A 443 25.76 12.43 -8.91
CA LYS A 443 25.62 11.92 -7.54
C LYS A 443 24.62 10.76 -7.48
N TYR A 444 25.00 9.72 -6.75
CA TYR A 444 24.07 8.68 -6.32
C TYR A 444 23.29 9.14 -5.08
N LYS A 445 21.96 8.99 -5.10
CA LYS A 445 21.08 9.35 -3.99
C LYS A 445 20.31 8.14 -3.49
N LYS A 446 21.04 7.33 -2.72
CA LYS A 446 20.52 6.11 -2.09
C LYS A 446 19.15 6.37 -1.46
N GLU A 447 18.21 5.48 -1.76
CA GLU A 447 16.86 5.45 -1.18
C GLU A 447 15.88 6.55 -1.66
N GLU A 448 16.25 7.47 -2.56
CA GLU A 448 15.26 8.39 -3.18
C GLU A 448 14.38 7.67 -4.22
N PRO A 449 13.06 7.94 -4.29
CA PRO A 449 12.20 7.42 -5.36
C PRO A 449 12.65 7.98 -6.71
N TYR A 450 12.55 7.17 -7.77
CA TYR A 450 13.00 7.53 -9.13
C TYR A 450 14.51 7.83 -9.21
N ASP A 451 15.35 6.98 -8.62
CA ASP A 451 16.81 7.04 -8.82
C ASP A 451 17.21 6.22 -10.07
N PHE A 452 17.69 6.91 -11.11
CA PHE A 452 18.11 6.30 -12.37
C PHE A 452 19.35 5.39 -12.22
N VAL A 453 20.20 5.66 -11.22
CA VAL A 453 21.37 4.86 -10.87
C VAL A 453 20.93 3.52 -10.28
N GLU A 454 19.95 3.52 -9.38
CA GLU A 454 19.38 2.26 -8.83
C GLU A 454 18.69 1.44 -9.93
N PHE A 455 17.92 2.09 -10.80
CA PHE A 455 17.30 1.44 -11.95
C PHE A 455 18.35 0.79 -12.86
N SER A 456 19.40 1.55 -13.22
CA SER A 456 20.48 1.07 -14.09
C SER A 456 21.23 -0.12 -13.48
N LYS A 457 21.44 -0.11 -12.15
CA LYS A 457 21.99 -1.25 -11.40
C LYS A 457 21.07 -2.46 -11.49
N SER A 458 19.77 -2.27 -11.27
CA SER A 458 18.78 -3.34 -11.32
C SER A 458 18.71 -3.99 -12.72
N ILE A 459 18.54 -3.20 -13.78
CA ILE A 459 18.40 -3.75 -15.15
C ILE A 459 19.69 -4.44 -15.61
N SER A 460 20.87 -3.87 -15.31
CA SER A 460 22.18 -4.49 -15.63
C SER A 460 22.34 -5.86 -14.96
N ASN A 461 22.05 -5.94 -13.65
CA ASN A 461 22.13 -7.19 -12.90
C ASN A 461 21.14 -8.26 -13.40
N ASN A 462 19.96 -7.84 -13.86
CA ASN A 462 18.95 -8.75 -14.37
C ASN A 462 19.30 -9.37 -15.73
N TYR A 463 20.02 -8.65 -16.60
CA TYR A 463 20.24 -9.06 -17.99
C TYR A 463 21.66 -9.50 -18.33
N ILE A 464 22.68 -9.17 -17.52
CA ILE A 464 24.07 -9.55 -17.81
C ILE A 464 24.25 -11.07 -18.00
N ASN A 465 23.48 -11.87 -17.25
CA ASN A 465 23.49 -13.33 -17.34
C ASN A 465 22.64 -13.89 -18.50
N GLU A 466 21.69 -13.11 -19.03
CA GLU A 466 20.90 -13.46 -20.20
C GLU A 466 21.72 -13.29 -21.49
N PHE A 467 22.78 -12.48 -21.47
CA PHE A 467 23.66 -12.19 -22.62
C PHE A 467 24.87 -13.13 -22.73
N ARG A 468 24.84 -14.34 -22.15
CA ARG A 468 25.96 -15.30 -22.14
C ARG A 468 26.61 -15.53 -23.52
N ASN A 469 25.80 -15.56 -24.58
CA ASN A 469 26.24 -15.80 -25.95
C ASN A 469 26.21 -14.54 -26.83
N LYS A 470 26.02 -13.36 -26.24
CA LYS A 470 25.95 -12.07 -26.94
C LYS A 470 27.03 -11.13 -26.37
N GLU A 471 28.26 -11.35 -26.81
CA GLU A 471 29.45 -10.69 -26.25
C GLU A 471 29.34 -9.16 -26.23
N LYS A 472 28.86 -8.55 -27.32
CA LYS A 472 28.69 -7.09 -27.41
C LYS A 472 27.73 -6.52 -26.37
N LEU A 473 26.55 -7.14 -26.19
CA LEU A 473 25.59 -6.72 -25.16
C LEU A 473 26.13 -6.92 -23.74
N LYS A 474 26.84 -8.03 -23.53
CA LYS A 474 27.52 -8.27 -22.24
C LYS A 474 28.56 -7.19 -21.94
N GLN A 475 29.32 -6.74 -22.95
CA GLN A 475 30.23 -5.61 -22.79
C GLN A 475 29.49 -4.31 -22.45
N LYS A 476 28.31 -4.06 -23.02
CA LYS A 476 27.48 -2.90 -22.65
C LYS A 476 27.02 -2.93 -21.19
N CYS A 477 26.60 -4.09 -20.66
CA CYS A 477 26.31 -4.21 -19.21
C CYS A 477 27.57 -3.99 -18.34
N ILE A 478 28.73 -4.46 -18.79
CA ILE A 478 30.00 -4.23 -18.10
C ILE A 478 30.33 -2.73 -18.08
N GLU A 479 30.08 -2.01 -19.17
CA GLU A 479 30.25 -0.56 -19.29
C GLU A 479 29.30 0.20 -18.34
N VAL A 480 28.02 -0.18 -18.30
CA VAL A 480 27.07 0.33 -17.27
C VAL A 480 27.62 0.11 -15.87
N ASN A 481 28.13 -1.09 -15.56
CA ASN A 481 28.70 -1.38 -14.25
C ASN A 481 29.98 -0.58 -13.94
N LYS A 482 30.74 -0.14 -14.95
CA LYS A 482 31.87 0.77 -14.76
C LYS A 482 31.38 2.17 -14.40
N GLU A 483 30.36 2.68 -15.07
CA GLU A 483 29.75 3.98 -14.75
C GLU A 483 29.11 3.99 -13.35
N LEU A 484 28.45 2.90 -12.96
CA LEU A 484 27.93 2.75 -11.59
C LEU A 484 29.05 2.81 -10.54
N LYS A 485 30.20 2.20 -10.80
CA LYS A 485 31.38 2.29 -9.92
C LYS A 485 31.94 3.72 -9.82
N ARG A 486 31.92 4.49 -10.92
CA ARG A 486 32.29 5.92 -10.92
C ARG A 486 31.44 6.71 -9.94
N LEU A 487 30.15 6.36 -9.82
CA LEU A 487 29.18 6.98 -8.91
C LEU A 487 29.22 6.44 -7.48
N LYS A 488 30.16 5.54 -7.15
CA LYS A 488 30.34 4.90 -5.84
C LYS A 488 29.15 4.02 -5.39
N VAL A 489 28.53 3.30 -6.34
CA VAL A 489 27.35 2.43 -6.14
C VAL A 489 27.69 0.94 -6.01
#